data_AF-A0A654C088-F1
#
_entry.id   AF-A0A654C088-F1
#
_cell.length_a   1.000
_cell.length_b   1.000
_cell.length_c   1.000
_cell.angle_alpha   90.00
_cell.angle_beta   90.00
_cell.angle_gamma   90.00
#
_symmetry.space_group_name_H-M   'P 1'
#
loop_
_entity.id
_entity.type
_entity.pdbx_description
1 polymer ?
#
loop_
_entity_poly.entity_id
_entity_poly.type
_entity_poly.pdbx_seq_one_letter_code
_entity_poly.pdbx_strand_id
1 'polypeptide(L)'
;MARAFDPHAYALNVKNSGQYASESKLLYRWVGTHWQLVDEDEAERDAYEWLVANASGYASANNARQAVRSALLFQPRLAPPTSKVVVPVCNGYIHVDGGIALQAPDPALGIRHVLKCAYESDAAAPVFDAFLRRALPDDAVRARVQEYVGYTFLSDARYQQAQLWLGEGANGKGVLANVVQALHGNIAAVALDALEGFRVSVLIGANLIYADEVPRSRINEQLIKSMIAGERVLIDRKHKDPLSIHIRGKWIVCGNHLPAVADHSTGFWRRWDIVPFGATVPAKERDPLLASRIIGTELSGVLAWALSGLQRLLARGGFEAEVPEAMKVALQEAKADTNSVAAWADERSINLTERLIPKREVFESYRVWCTDNALQPLGSVQFWKRMRELFRGLILERRRFDGLQEYACNVSLPPTIARSRSSFSDVARHI
;
A
#
# COMPACT_ATOMS: atom_id res chain seq x y z
N MET A 1 32.43 40.25 30.92
CA MET A 1 31.55 39.81 29.83
C MET A 1 31.12 38.37 30.11
N ALA A 2 29.82 38.09 30.23
CA ALA A 2 29.36 36.71 30.27
C ALA A 2 29.73 36.04 28.94
N ARG A 3 30.32 34.84 28.97
CA ARG A 3 30.60 34.06 27.75
C ARG A 3 29.27 33.82 27.02
N ALA A 4 29.25 33.93 25.69
CA ALA A 4 28.07 33.54 24.92
C ALA A 4 27.89 32.01 24.98
N PHE A 5 26.66 31.54 24.86
CA PHE A 5 26.38 30.11 24.71
C PHE A 5 27.01 29.58 23.42
N ASP A 6 27.74 28.46 23.52
CA ASP A 6 28.31 27.77 22.36
C ASP A 6 27.52 26.47 22.06
N PRO A 7 26.61 26.48 21.07
CA PRO A 7 25.85 25.30 20.70
C PRO A 7 26.70 24.22 20.01
N HIS A 8 27.92 24.55 19.57
CA HIS A 8 28.82 23.60 18.93
C HIS A 8 29.38 22.55 19.90
N ALA A 9 29.48 22.88 21.19
CA ALA A 9 29.98 21.96 22.19
C ALA A 9 29.13 20.68 22.29
N TYR A 10 27.80 20.81 22.24
CA TYR A 10 26.90 19.66 22.16
C TYR A 10 27.05 18.91 20.82
N ALA A 11 27.17 19.63 19.71
CA ALA A 11 27.36 19.02 18.39
C ALA A 11 28.64 18.15 18.33
N LEU A 12 29.73 18.59 18.97
CA LEU A 12 30.96 17.84 19.15
C LEU A 12 30.75 16.61 20.05
N ASN A 13 30.05 16.75 21.17
CA ASN A 13 29.70 15.63 22.04
C ASN A 13 28.96 14.52 21.26
N VAL A 14 27.93 14.91 20.51
CA VAL A 14 27.17 14.00 19.65
C VAL A 14 28.06 13.36 18.59
N LYS A 15 28.94 14.12 17.93
CA LYS A 15 29.87 13.59 16.92
C LYS A 15 30.89 12.61 17.49
N ASN A 16 31.41 12.88 18.69
CA ASN A 16 32.42 12.05 19.34
C ASN A 16 31.87 10.68 19.77
N SER A 17 30.54 10.54 19.92
CA SER A 17 29.93 9.22 20.12
C SER A 17 30.11 8.28 18.92
N GLY A 18 30.34 8.83 17.72
CA GLY A 18 30.42 8.05 16.47
C GLY A 18 29.10 7.42 16.02
N GLN A 19 27.99 7.70 16.71
CA GLN A 19 26.70 7.03 16.51
C GLN A 19 25.66 7.89 15.81
N TYR A 20 25.97 9.12 15.40
CA TYR A 20 25.00 10.02 14.78
C TYR A 20 25.37 10.39 13.36
N ALA A 21 24.34 10.54 12.54
CA ALA A 21 24.44 11.02 11.17
C ALA A 21 23.24 11.90 10.85
N SER A 22 23.32 12.73 9.80
CA SER A 22 22.20 13.54 9.35
C SER A 22 21.91 13.40 7.86
N GLU A 23 20.64 13.54 7.50
CA GLU A 23 20.18 13.58 6.10
C GLU A 23 18.88 14.39 6.02
N SER A 24 18.73 15.24 5.00
CA SER A 24 17.47 15.95 4.72
C SER A 24 16.86 16.66 5.95
N LYS A 25 17.66 17.38 6.74
CA LYS A 25 17.20 18.04 7.98
C LYS A 25 16.68 17.07 9.07
N LEU A 26 17.05 15.81 9.01
CA LEU A 26 16.76 14.80 10.03
C LEU A 26 18.05 14.32 10.66
N LEU A 27 17.99 14.05 11.96
CA LEU A 27 19.08 13.47 12.74
C LEU A 27 18.78 11.98 12.95
N TYR A 28 19.78 11.14 12.74
CA TYR A 28 19.70 9.71 12.92
C TYR A 28 20.72 9.25 13.95
N ARG A 29 20.34 8.25 14.76
CA ARG A 29 21.21 7.56 15.72
C ARG A 29 21.33 6.10 15.31
N TRP A 30 22.55 5.58 15.27
CA TRP A 30 22.82 4.16 15.10
C TRP A 30 22.51 3.43 16.40
N VAL A 31 21.57 2.47 16.36
CA VAL A 31 21.12 1.71 17.54
C VAL A 31 21.61 0.26 17.52
N GLY A 32 22.74 0.00 16.86
CA GLY A 32 23.33 -1.33 16.72
C GLY A 32 22.74 -2.17 15.59
N THR A 33 21.49 -1.92 15.20
CA THR A 33 20.81 -2.66 14.12
C THR A 33 20.42 -1.81 12.92
N HIS A 34 20.16 -0.52 13.09
CA HIS A 34 19.78 0.38 12.01
C HIS A 34 19.98 1.84 12.42
N TRP A 35 19.89 2.74 11.46
CA TRP A 35 19.82 4.18 11.70
C TRP A 35 18.38 4.57 12.06
N GLN A 36 18.15 4.78 13.35
CA GLN A 36 16.87 5.20 13.88
C GLN A 36 16.74 6.72 13.74
N LEU A 37 15.59 7.18 13.25
CA LEU A 37 15.26 8.60 13.27
C LEU A 37 15.15 9.06 14.73
N VAL A 38 15.89 10.10 15.09
CA VAL A 38 15.79 10.70 16.42
C VAL A 38 14.59 11.65 16.40
N ASP A 39 13.64 11.42 17.30
CA ASP A 39 12.54 12.36 17.49
C ASP A 39 13.10 13.72 17.95
N GLU A 40 12.52 14.80 17.46
CA GLU A 40 13.07 16.14 17.71
C GLU A 40 12.88 16.58 19.15
N ASP A 41 11.78 16.16 19.80
CA ASP A 41 11.53 16.47 21.21
C ASP A 41 12.44 15.62 22.11
N GLU A 42 12.73 14.36 21.71
CA GLU A 42 13.77 13.54 22.35
C GLU A 42 15.16 14.17 22.19
N ALA A 43 15.51 14.64 21.00
CA ALA A 43 16.79 15.31 20.76
C ALA A 43 16.93 16.61 21.57
N GLU A 44 15.86 17.43 21.66
CA GLU A 44 15.86 18.63 22.49
C GLU A 44 15.99 18.28 23.98
N ARG A 45 15.38 17.18 24.44
CA ARG A 45 15.54 16.68 25.82
C ARG A 45 16.96 16.24 26.11
N ASP A 46 17.56 15.40 25.25
CA ASP A 46 18.94 14.93 25.38
C ASP A 46 19.93 16.10 25.41
N ALA A 47 19.71 17.11 24.56
CA ALA A 47 20.50 18.33 24.55
C ALA A 47 20.32 19.14 25.84
N TYR A 48 19.10 19.26 26.34
CA TYR A 48 18.84 19.96 27.60
C TYR A 48 19.52 19.28 28.79
N GLU A 49 19.41 17.96 28.91
CA GLU A 49 20.09 17.18 29.96
C GLU A 49 21.61 17.34 29.88
N TRP A 50 22.17 17.28 28.67
CA TRP A 50 23.60 17.53 28.46
C TRP A 50 24.01 18.94 28.89
N LEU A 51 23.20 19.96 28.60
CA LEU A 51 23.44 21.34 29.04
C LEU A 51 23.39 21.46 30.56
N VAL A 52 22.43 20.84 31.23
CA VAL A 52 22.37 20.84 32.70
C VAL A 52 23.65 20.24 33.30
N ALA A 53 24.14 19.14 32.72
CA ALA A 53 25.33 18.45 33.23
C ALA A 53 26.65 19.19 32.94
N ASN A 54 26.78 19.83 31.77
CA ASN A 54 28.07 20.32 31.27
C ASN A 54 28.15 21.85 31.15
N ALA A 55 27.01 22.54 31.16
CA ALA A 55 26.89 23.97 30.88
C ALA A 55 25.67 24.58 31.60
N SER A 56 25.45 24.24 32.87
CA SER A 56 24.20 24.50 33.60
C SER A 56 23.73 25.95 33.56
N GLY A 57 24.66 26.92 33.57
CA GLY A 57 24.37 28.35 33.43
C GLY A 57 23.76 28.76 32.08
N TYR A 58 23.78 27.88 31.08
CA TYR A 58 23.18 28.05 29.76
C TYR A 58 22.01 27.09 29.50
N ALA A 59 21.62 26.25 30.48
CA ALA A 59 20.53 25.31 30.30
C ALA A 59 19.20 26.05 30.11
N SER A 60 18.65 25.97 28.90
CA SER A 60 17.34 26.50 28.54
C SER A 60 16.81 25.75 27.33
N ALA A 61 15.48 25.71 27.16
CA ALA A 61 14.86 25.08 25.99
C ALA A 61 15.36 25.69 24.67
N ASN A 62 15.56 27.02 24.63
CA ASN A 62 16.07 27.71 23.45
C ASN A 62 17.51 27.28 23.10
N ASN A 63 18.38 27.16 24.09
CA ASN A 63 19.76 26.72 23.88
C ASN A 63 19.84 25.24 23.52
N ALA A 64 18.97 24.40 24.09
CA ALA A 64 18.84 22.99 23.69
C ALA A 64 18.45 22.87 22.22
N ARG A 65 17.45 23.64 21.74
CA ARG A 65 17.08 23.68 20.32
C ARG A 65 18.22 24.13 19.41
N GLN A 66 18.96 25.17 19.81
CA GLN A 66 20.14 25.64 19.06
C GLN A 66 21.25 24.58 19.02
N ALA A 67 21.45 23.85 20.11
CA ALA A 67 22.39 22.74 20.20
C ALA A 67 22.00 21.59 19.25
N VAL A 68 20.74 21.15 19.26
CA VAL A 68 20.22 20.14 18.32
C VAL A 68 20.39 20.59 16.88
N ARG A 69 20.05 21.85 16.58
CA ARG A 69 20.23 22.42 15.24
C ARG A 69 21.70 22.39 14.80
N SER A 70 22.61 22.73 15.71
CA SER A 70 24.05 22.68 15.45
C SER A 70 24.55 21.24 15.25
N ALA A 71 24.05 20.29 16.04
CA ALA A 71 24.35 18.87 15.87
C ALA A 71 23.92 18.39 14.47
N LEU A 72 22.69 18.68 14.06
CA LEU A 72 22.15 18.31 12.75
C LEU A 72 23.01 18.83 11.59
N LEU A 73 23.54 20.06 11.70
CA LEU A 73 24.41 20.66 10.68
C LEU A 73 25.85 20.11 10.69
N PHE A 74 26.31 19.59 11.82
CA PHE A 74 27.71 19.20 12.03
C PHE A 74 27.96 17.68 11.90
N GLN A 75 26.93 16.85 12.08
CA GLN A 75 27.06 15.39 11.96
C GLN A 75 27.45 14.96 10.54
N PRO A 76 28.17 13.83 10.39
CA PRO A 76 28.43 13.25 9.08
C PRO A 76 27.13 12.96 8.34
N ARG A 77 27.18 13.00 7.01
CA ARG A 77 26.03 12.60 6.20
C ARG A 77 25.77 11.11 6.39
N LEU A 78 24.50 10.75 6.55
CA LEU A 78 24.08 9.36 6.57
C LEU A 78 24.46 8.68 5.24
N ALA A 79 24.99 7.46 5.32
CA ALA A 79 25.27 6.66 4.13
C ALA A 79 23.98 6.48 3.30
N PRO A 80 24.06 6.57 1.96
CA PRO A 80 22.91 6.25 1.14
C PRO A 80 22.50 4.79 1.37
N PRO A 81 21.20 4.45 1.28
CA PRO A 81 20.79 3.05 1.39
C PRO A 81 21.49 2.20 0.34
N THR A 82 21.92 1.01 0.76
CA THR A 82 22.53 0.02 -0.13
C THR A 82 21.62 -0.38 -1.29
N SER A 83 22.20 -0.64 -2.45
CA SER A 83 21.51 -1.24 -3.59
C SER A 83 21.37 -2.77 -3.46
N LYS A 84 22.13 -3.38 -2.54
CA LYS A 84 22.06 -4.81 -2.23
C LYS A 84 20.73 -5.14 -1.55
N VAL A 85 20.26 -6.35 -1.75
CA VAL A 85 19.08 -6.85 -1.05
C VAL A 85 19.48 -7.29 0.35
N VAL A 86 19.08 -6.48 1.34
CA VAL A 86 19.34 -6.73 2.76
C VAL A 86 18.02 -6.64 3.52
N VAL A 87 17.69 -7.68 4.26
CA VAL A 87 16.55 -7.74 5.18
C VAL A 87 17.07 -7.62 6.62
N PRO A 88 16.91 -6.46 7.27
CA PRO A 88 17.41 -6.25 8.63
C PRO A 88 16.48 -6.90 9.65
N VAL A 89 16.97 -7.87 10.41
CA VAL A 89 16.27 -8.55 11.52
C VAL A 89 16.94 -8.21 12.85
N CYS A 90 16.30 -8.53 13.98
CA CYS A 90 16.81 -8.12 15.29
C CYS A 90 18.16 -8.77 15.67
N ASN A 91 18.49 -9.93 15.09
CA ASN A 91 19.74 -10.66 15.30
C ASN A 91 20.78 -10.53 14.18
N GLY A 92 20.55 -9.66 13.18
CA GLY A 92 21.51 -9.42 12.10
C GLY A 92 20.88 -8.98 10.78
N TYR A 93 21.68 -8.98 9.73
CA TYR A 93 21.27 -8.63 8.38
C TYR A 93 21.23 -9.87 7.51
N ILE A 94 20.06 -10.18 6.96
CA ILE A 94 19.90 -11.24 5.97
C ILE A 94 20.24 -10.67 4.61
N HIS A 95 21.36 -11.12 4.05
CA HIS A 95 21.71 -10.86 2.67
C HIS A 95 21.03 -11.89 1.77
N VAL A 96 20.32 -11.40 0.75
CA VAL A 96 19.61 -12.25 -0.21
C VAL A 96 20.29 -12.13 -1.57
N ASP A 97 21.08 -13.12 -1.94
CA ASP A 97 21.83 -13.16 -3.20
C ASP A 97 22.06 -14.62 -3.64
N GLY A 98 21.15 -15.17 -4.46
CA GLY A 98 21.17 -16.59 -4.83
C GLY A 98 20.98 -17.59 -3.66
N GLY A 99 20.81 -17.06 -2.44
CA GLY A 99 20.72 -17.76 -1.16
C GLY A 99 20.50 -16.76 -0.03
N ILE A 100 20.49 -17.24 1.21
CA ILE A 100 20.33 -16.41 2.42
C ILE A 100 21.57 -16.56 3.30
N ALA A 101 22.14 -15.45 3.73
CA ALA A 101 23.23 -15.42 4.71
C ALA A 101 22.96 -14.35 5.77
N LEU A 102 23.02 -14.74 7.05
CA LEU A 102 22.94 -13.82 8.18
C LEU A 102 24.33 -13.24 8.46
N GLN A 103 24.43 -11.92 8.44
CA GLN A 103 25.66 -11.17 8.73
C GLN A 103 25.44 -10.18 9.87
N ALA A 104 26.53 -9.72 10.48
CA ALA A 104 26.44 -8.66 11.48
C ALA A 104 25.90 -7.36 10.86
N PRO A 105 25.14 -6.54 11.62
CA PRO A 105 24.71 -5.24 11.15
C PRO A 105 25.89 -4.35 10.75
N ASP A 106 25.75 -3.68 9.60
CA ASP A 106 26.75 -2.75 9.07
C ASP A 106 26.15 -1.35 8.87
N PRO A 107 26.57 -0.33 9.66
CA PRO A 107 26.06 1.04 9.52
C PRO A 107 26.35 1.68 8.16
N ALA A 108 27.35 1.19 7.41
CA ALA A 108 27.68 1.71 6.09
C ALA A 108 26.62 1.37 5.02
N LEU A 109 25.73 0.40 5.29
CA LEU A 109 24.63 0.03 4.38
C LEU A 109 23.45 1.01 4.40
N GLY A 110 23.46 2.00 5.31
CA GLY A 110 22.44 3.06 5.35
C GLY A 110 21.03 2.56 5.64
N ILE A 111 20.89 1.40 6.30
CA ILE A 111 19.62 0.78 6.68
C ILE A 111 18.92 1.61 7.76
N ARG A 112 17.61 1.83 7.62
CA ARG A 112 16.82 2.75 8.46
C ARG A 112 15.61 2.11 9.13
N HIS A 113 15.48 0.79 8.98
CA HIS A 113 14.41 0.00 9.56
C HIS A 113 14.96 -1.33 10.03
N VAL A 114 14.21 -2.02 10.87
CA VAL A 114 14.51 -3.38 11.32
C VAL A 114 13.20 -4.16 11.45
N LEU A 115 13.25 -5.47 11.25
CA LEU A 115 12.18 -6.39 11.58
C LEU A 115 12.34 -6.85 13.04
N LYS A 116 11.22 -6.99 13.75
CA LYS A 116 11.20 -7.27 15.20
C LYS A 116 11.46 -8.74 15.54
N CYS A 117 11.57 -9.62 14.55
CA CYS A 117 11.81 -11.05 14.72
C CYS A 117 13.27 -11.41 14.44
N ALA A 118 13.73 -12.50 15.04
CA ALA A 118 15.05 -13.09 14.77
C ALA A 118 14.95 -14.07 13.61
N TYR A 119 15.99 -14.12 12.77
CA TYR A 119 16.11 -15.16 11.77
C TYR A 119 16.64 -16.46 12.38
N GLU A 120 15.95 -17.55 12.08
CA GLU A 120 16.26 -18.91 12.50
C GLU A 120 16.11 -19.83 11.28
N SER A 121 17.11 -20.65 10.97
CA SER A 121 17.15 -21.47 9.74
C SER A 121 16.01 -22.49 9.64
N ASP A 122 15.61 -23.04 10.78
CA ASP A 122 14.67 -24.17 10.87
C ASP A 122 13.34 -23.81 11.52
N ALA A 123 13.01 -22.51 11.58
CA ALA A 123 11.77 -22.05 12.19
C ALA A 123 10.55 -22.47 11.35
N ALA A 124 9.57 -23.09 12.01
CA ALA A 124 8.31 -23.49 11.43
C ALA A 124 7.16 -22.60 11.94
N ALA A 125 6.10 -22.49 11.15
CA ALA A 125 4.89 -21.75 11.53
C ALA A 125 3.61 -22.55 11.21
N PRO A 126 3.41 -23.74 11.82
CA PRO A 126 2.30 -24.62 11.48
C PRO A 126 0.91 -24.01 11.75
N VAL A 127 0.74 -23.20 12.82
CA VAL A 127 -0.52 -22.53 13.11
C VAL A 127 -0.79 -21.44 12.08
N PHE A 128 0.21 -20.65 11.72
CA PHE A 128 0.14 -19.66 10.66
C PHE A 128 -0.17 -20.29 9.30
N ASP A 129 0.50 -21.39 8.93
CA ASP A 129 0.30 -22.07 7.67
C ASP A 129 -1.13 -22.62 7.54
N ALA A 130 -1.64 -23.25 8.60
CA ALA A 130 -3.01 -23.74 8.66
C ALA A 130 -4.02 -22.59 8.54
N PHE A 131 -3.78 -21.49 9.25
CA PHE A 131 -4.56 -20.26 9.16
C PHE A 131 -4.55 -19.69 7.73
N LEU A 132 -3.38 -19.58 7.11
CA LEU A 132 -3.21 -18.93 5.82
C LEU A 132 -3.88 -19.73 4.70
N ARG A 133 -3.73 -21.06 4.69
CA ARG A 133 -4.43 -21.95 3.73
C ARG A 133 -5.94 -21.82 3.83
N ARG A 134 -6.46 -21.57 5.02
CA ARG A 134 -7.88 -21.34 5.23
C ARG A 134 -8.33 -19.95 4.78
N ALA A 135 -7.58 -18.91 5.15
CA ALA A 135 -7.93 -17.53 4.84
C ALA A 135 -7.81 -17.22 3.33
N LEU A 136 -6.85 -17.85 2.66
CA LEU A 136 -6.57 -17.72 1.24
C LEU A 136 -6.48 -19.14 0.62
N PRO A 137 -7.60 -19.78 0.24
CA PRO A 137 -7.59 -21.16 -0.23
C PRO A 137 -6.94 -21.35 -1.61
N ASP A 138 -6.89 -20.29 -2.43
CA ASP A 138 -6.22 -20.31 -3.73
C ASP A 138 -4.69 -20.23 -3.58
N ASP A 139 -3.99 -21.24 -4.11
CA ASP A 139 -2.54 -21.40 -4.02
C ASP A 139 -1.77 -20.26 -4.72
N ALA A 140 -2.26 -19.80 -5.88
CA ALA A 140 -1.64 -18.73 -6.65
C ALA A 140 -1.80 -17.38 -5.94
N VAL A 141 -2.99 -17.13 -5.34
CA VAL A 141 -3.21 -15.94 -4.49
C VAL A 141 -2.30 -15.98 -3.27
N ARG A 142 -2.19 -17.11 -2.57
CA ARG A 142 -1.25 -17.25 -1.43
C ARG A 142 0.19 -17.00 -1.83
N ALA A 143 0.63 -17.56 -2.95
CA ALA A 143 2.00 -17.35 -3.44
C ALA A 143 2.26 -15.86 -3.74
N ARG A 144 1.28 -15.16 -4.34
CA ARG A 144 1.36 -13.73 -4.61
C ARG A 144 1.42 -12.89 -3.32
N VAL A 145 0.62 -13.24 -2.31
CA VAL A 145 0.67 -12.62 -0.98
C VAL A 145 2.01 -12.89 -0.29
N GLN A 146 2.54 -14.10 -0.37
CA GLN A 146 3.85 -14.46 0.18
C GLN A 146 4.98 -13.62 -0.41
N GLU A 147 5.00 -13.47 -1.74
CA GLU A 147 5.97 -12.61 -2.44
C GLU A 147 5.84 -11.15 -2.01
N TYR A 148 4.61 -10.66 -1.85
CA TYR A 148 4.37 -9.28 -1.44
C TYR A 148 4.76 -9.00 0.02
N VAL A 149 4.47 -9.93 0.94
CA VAL A 149 4.95 -9.81 2.33
C VAL A 149 6.48 -9.88 2.36
N GLY A 150 7.12 -10.71 1.54
CA GLY A 150 8.57 -10.67 1.37
C GLY A 150 9.08 -9.32 0.83
N TYR A 151 8.37 -8.74 -0.14
CA TYR A 151 8.70 -7.44 -0.72
C TYR A 151 8.63 -6.30 0.31
N THR A 152 7.73 -6.35 1.30
CA THR A 152 7.64 -5.30 2.33
C THR A 152 8.92 -5.16 3.17
N PHE A 153 9.80 -6.17 3.17
CA PHE A 153 11.06 -6.13 3.90
C PHE A 153 12.14 -5.28 3.24
N LEU A 154 12.02 -5.01 1.94
CA LEU A 154 13.02 -4.25 1.18
C LEU A 154 13.03 -2.76 1.57
N SER A 155 14.15 -2.08 1.33
CA SER A 155 14.30 -0.63 1.57
C SER A 155 13.96 0.25 0.36
N ASP A 156 13.46 -0.31 -0.74
CA ASP A 156 13.07 0.45 -1.94
C ASP A 156 11.70 0.03 -2.48
N ALA A 157 11.14 0.84 -3.38
CA ALA A 157 9.85 0.59 -4.00
C ALA A 157 10.00 0.07 -5.44
N ARG A 158 11.04 -0.73 -5.75
CA ARG A 158 11.46 -1.05 -7.12
C ARG A 158 10.37 -1.68 -8.01
N TYR A 159 9.40 -2.38 -7.41
CA TYR A 159 8.31 -3.02 -8.15
C TYR A 159 7.02 -2.22 -8.19
N GLN A 160 6.96 -1.07 -7.50
CA GLN A 160 5.83 -0.13 -7.53
C GLN A 160 4.46 -0.79 -7.26
N GLN A 161 4.41 -1.80 -6.40
CA GLN A 161 3.20 -2.56 -6.07
C GLN A 161 2.72 -2.27 -4.65
N ALA A 162 1.40 -2.26 -4.50
CA ALA A 162 0.62 -2.19 -3.27
C ALA A 162 -0.37 -3.38 -3.22
N GLN A 163 -0.83 -3.76 -2.03
CA GLN A 163 -1.89 -4.74 -1.87
C GLN A 163 -3.12 -4.14 -1.20
N LEU A 164 -4.29 -4.45 -1.77
CA LEU A 164 -5.60 -4.17 -1.17
C LEU A 164 -6.29 -5.51 -0.88
N TRP A 165 -6.51 -5.78 0.39
CA TRP A 165 -7.14 -6.99 0.89
C TRP A 165 -8.65 -6.76 1.04
N LEU A 166 -9.45 -7.36 0.16
CA LEU A 166 -10.90 -7.23 0.11
C LEU A 166 -11.61 -8.38 0.83
N GLY A 167 -12.61 -8.07 1.65
CA GLY A 167 -13.54 -9.09 2.17
C GLY A 167 -14.37 -8.60 3.35
N GLU A 168 -15.60 -9.08 3.47
CA GLU A 168 -16.68 -8.54 4.33
C GLU A 168 -16.52 -8.76 5.86
N GLY A 169 -15.31 -9.08 6.32
CA GLY A 169 -15.00 -9.32 7.73
C GLY A 169 -15.16 -10.80 8.13
N ALA A 170 -14.56 -11.18 9.26
CA ALA A 170 -14.46 -12.58 9.72
C ALA A 170 -13.78 -13.57 8.74
N ASN A 171 -12.93 -13.04 7.85
CA ASN A 171 -12.28 -13.81 6.78
C ASN A 171 -10.75 -13.96 6.96
N GLY A 172 -10.21 -13.64 8.15
CA GLY A 172 -8.78 -13.77 8.45
C GLY A 172 -7.89 -12.60 8.06
N LYS A 173 -8.39 -11.63 7.26
CA LYS A 173 -7.67 -10.41 6.85
C LYS A 173 -6.98 -9.68 8.01
N GLY A 174 -7.73 -9.41 9.09
CA GLY A 174 -7.18 -8.73 10.27
C GLY A 174 -6.12 -9.56 11.01
N VAL A 175 -6.24 -10.89 11.02
CA VAL A 175 -5.23 -11.77 11.62
C VAL A 175 -3.92 -11.68 10.84
N LEU A 176 -3.98 -11.80 9.50
CA LEU A 176 -2.79 -11.66 8.66
C LEU A 176 -2.18 -10.27 8.77
N ALA A 177 -3.01 -9.22 8.79
CA ALA A 177 -2.55 -7.84 8.91
C ALA A 177 -1.80 -7.61 10.22
N ASN A 178 -2.29 -8.15 11.33
CA ASN A 178 -1.65 -8.05 12.64
C ASN A 178 -0.33 -8.83 12.67
N VAL A 179 -0.29 -10.03 12.09
CA VAL A 179 0.94 -10.84 11.99
C VAL A 179 2.00 -10.14 11.15
N VAL A 180 1.63 -9.61 9.97
CA VAL A 180 2.56 -8.86 9.11
C VAL A 180 3.06 -7.63 9.85
N GLN A 181 2.17 -6.81 10.43
CA GLN A 181 2.55 -5.65 11.23
C GLN A 181 3.54 -6.02 12.36
N ALA A 182 3.34 -7.13 13.06
CA ALA A 182 4.23 -7.56 14.13
C ALA A 182 5.67 -7.89 13.65
N LEU A 183 5.87 -8.20 12.37
CA LEU A 183 7.22 -8.35 11.80
C LEU A 183 7.96 -7.00 11.71
N HIS A 184 7.26 -5.89 11.53
CA HIS A 184 7.86 -4.60 11.19
C HIS A 184 8.18 -3.73 12.42
N GLY A 185 9.38 -3.12 12.39
CA GLY A 185 9.85 -2.16 13.39
C GLY A 185 9.15 -0.79 13.33
N ASN A 186 8.88 -0.30 12.12
CA ASN A 186 8.36 1.04 11.89
C ASN A 186 7.15 1.03 10.93
N ILE A 187 5.97 1.18 11.50
CA ILE A 187 4.68 1.06 10.80
C ILE A 187 4.00 2.42 10.82
N ALA A 188 3.53 2.86 9.66
CA ALA A 188 2.63 4.00 9.58
C ALA A 188 1.19 3.51 9.36
N ALA A 189 0.32 3.77 10.32
CA ALA A 189 -1.13 3.62 10.13
C ALA A 189 -1.69 4.92 9.52
N VAL A 190 -2.45 4.80 8.43
CA VAL A 190 -3.00 5.95 7.69
C VAL A 190 -4.44 5.74 7.29
N ALA A 191 -5.19 6.83 7.19
CA ALA A 191 -6.47 6.88 6.48
C ALA A 191 -6.23 7.39 5.06
N LEU A 192 -6.72 6.66 4.04
CA LEU A 192 -6.42 6.96 2.64
C LEU A 192 -6.98 8.31 2.16
N ASP A 193 -8.06 8.79 2.77
CA ASP A 193 -8.68 10.09 2.49
C ASP A 193 -8.11 11.25 3.33
N ALA A 194 -7.15 10.97 4.21
CA ALA A 194 -6.47 11.96 5.05
C ALA A 194 -4.97 12.12 4.72
N LEU A 195 -4.54 11.65 3.55
CA LEU A 195 -3.16 11.76 3.04
C LEU A 195 -2.85 13.18 2.53
N GLU A 196 -2.88 14.16 3.43
CA GLU A 196 -2.64 15.57 3.11
C GLU A 196 -1.96 16.32 4.27
N GLY A 197 -1.22 17.38 3.92
CA GLY A 197 -0.53 18.24 4.87
C GLY A 197 0.34 17.48 5.86
N PHE A 198 0.28 17.87 7.13
CA PHE A 198 1.15 17.32 8.18
C PHE A 198 0.82 15.87 8.57
N ARG A 199 -0.35 15.34 8.22
CA ARG A 199 -0.74 13.96 8.54
C ARG A 199 0.16 12.94 7.83
N VAL A 200 0.74 13.32 6.70
CA VAL A 200 1.66 12.50 5.90
C VAL A 200 3.02 12.31 6.60
N SER A 201 3.35 13.12 7.62
CA SER A 201 4.62 13.02 8.34
C SER A 201 4.84 11.69 9.05
N VAL A 202 3.78 10.93 9.36
CA VAL A 202 3.88 9.57 9.92
C VAL A 202 4.55 8.58 8.97
N LEU A 203 4.61 8.87 7.66
CA LEU A 203 5.27 8.02 6.67
C LEU A 203 6.80 8.13 6.71
N ILE A 204 7.36 9.13 7.41
CA ILE A 204 8.81 9.35 7.48
C ILE A 204 9.47 8.15 8.18
N GLY A 205 10.25 7.38 7.43
CA GLY A 205 10.99 6.22 7.94
C GLY A 205 10.18 4.93 8.04
N ALA A 206 8.88 4.95 7.74
CA ALA A 206 8.04 3.77 7.78
C ALA A 206 8.44 2.76 6.69
N ASN A 207 8.53 1.47 7.06
CA ASN A 207 8.78 0.37 6.12
C ASN A 207 7.52 -0.44 5.79
N LEU A 208 6.48 -0.34 6.60
CA LEU A 208 5.13 -0.78 6.28
C LEU A 208 4.16 0.39 6.44
N ILE A 209 3.28 0.57 5.45
CA ILE A 209 2.19 1.54 5.48
C ILE A 209 0.89 0.73 5.47
N TYR A 210 0.08 0.94 6.49
CA TYR A 210 -1.12 0.17 6.73
C TYR A 210 -2.34 1.07 6.77
N ALA A 211 -3.41 0.68 6.10
CA ALA A 211 -4.74 1.26 6.25
C ALA A 211 -5.72 0.14 6.59
N ASP A 212 -6.48 0.29 7.66
CA ASP A 212 -7.43 -0.73 8.14
C ASP A 212 -8.77 -0.69 7.42
N GLU A 213 -9.14 0.46 6.87
CA GLU A 213 -10.35 0.66 6.11
C GLU A 213 -10.10 1.45 4.81
N VAL A 214 -10.89 1.10 3.79
CA VAL A 214 -11.01 1.87 2.55
C VAL A 214 -12.12 2.90 2.74
N PRO A 215 -11.85 4.21 2.55
CA PRO A 215 -12.87 5.23 2.72
C PRO A 215 -13.84 5.26 1.53
N ARG A 216 -15.08 5.69 1.80
CA ARG A 216 -16.08 5.95 0.76
C ARG A 216 -15.88 7.31 0.07
N SER A 217 -15.14 8.21 0.71
CA SER A 217 -14.73 9.50 0.15
C SER A 217 -13.67 9.30 -0.93
N ARG A 218 -13.46 10.33 -1.77
CA ARG A 218 -12.42 10.28 -2.80
C ARG A 218 -11.03 10.35 -2.16
N ILE A 219 -10.09 9.62 -2.77
CA ILE A 219 -8.68 9.62 -2.36
C ILE A 219 -7.83 10.42 -3.34
N ASN A 220 -6.64 10.87 -2.91
CA ASN A 220 -5.68 11.53 -3.79
C ASN A 220 -4.86 10.48 -4.58
N GLU A 221 -5.41 10.05 -5.72
CA GLU A 221 -4.81 9.01 -6.57
C GLU A 221 -3.41 9.34 -7.04
N GLN A 222 -3.13 10.60 -7.38
CA GLN A 222 -1.83 11.04 -7.86
C GLN A 222 -0.78 10.89 -6.77
N LEU A 223 -1.09 11.38 -5.57
CA LEU A 223 -0.17 11.30 -4.44
C LEU A 223 0.10 9.84 -4.05
N ILE A 224 -0.94 9.00 -3.98
CA ILE A 224 -0.81 7.58 -3.69
C ILE A 224 0.04 6.86 -4.76
N LYS A 225 -0.16 7.15 -6.06
CA LYS A 225 0.65 6.60 -7.15
C LYS A 225 2.13 6.94 -6.98
N SER A 226 2.45 8.20 -6.65
CA SER A 226 3.82 8.65 -6.38
C SER A 226 4.41 7.97 -5.14
N MET A 227 3.64 7.83 -4.07
CA MET A 227 4.09 7.16 -2.83
C MET A 227 4.35 5.67 -3.03
N ILE A 228 3.46 4.95 -3.73
CA ILE A 228 3.66 3.52 -4.05
C ILE A 228 4.86 3.32 -4.98
N ALA A 229 5.10 4.25 -5.91
CA ALA A 229 6.26 4.21 -6.79
C ALA A 229 7.58 4.58 -6.07
N GLY A 230 7.51 5.05 -4.83
CA GLY A 230 8.65 5.52 -4.04
C GLY A 230 9.28 6.80 -4.58
N GLU A 231 8.50 7.64 -5.26
CA GLU A 231 8.93 8.97 -5.71
C GLU A 231 9.15 9.91 -4.52
N ARG A 232 9.84 11.04 -4.77
CA ARG A 232 9.97 12.10 -3.77
C ARG A 232 8.64 12.81 -3.61
N VAL A 233 8.15 12.88 -2.39
CA VAL A 233 6.98 13.67 -2.02
C VAL A 233 7.39 14.77 -1.05
N LEU A 234 6.74 15.93 -1.16
CA LEU A 234 6.88 17.00 -0.19
C LEU A 234 5.93 16.74 0.98
N ILE A 235 6.49 16.67 2.18
CA ILE A 235 5.76 16.40 3.42
C ILE A 235 5.81 17.65 4.28
N ASP A 236 4.66 18.25 4.53
CA ASP A 236 4.54 19.32 5.51
C ASP A 236 4.74 18.79 6.93
N ARG A 237 5.38 19.58 7.77
CA ARG A 237 5.60 19.23 9.19
C ARG A 237 5.04 20.36 10.04
N LYS A 238 4.29 20.00 11.08
CA LYS A 238 3.64 20.99 11.95
C LYS A 238 4.70 21.89 12.60
N HIS A 239 4.61 23.21 12.37
CA HIS A 239 5.56 24.23 12.87
C HIS A 239 7.02 24.05 12.43
N LYS A 240 7.26 23.33 11.32
CA LYS A 240 8.61 22.99 10.85
C LYS A 240 8.68 23.15 9.33
N ASP A 241 9.90 23.26 8.80
CA ASP A 241 10.11 23.30 7.36
C ASP A 241 9.59 22.00 6.70
N PRO A 242 8.99 22.09 5.50
CA PRO A 242 8.60 20.91 4.75
C PRO A 242 9.83 20.09 4.34
N LEU A 243 9.60 18.81 4.15
CA LEU A 243 10.62 17.82 3.89
C LEU A 243 10.33 17.06 2.59
N SER A 244 11.32 17.00 1.68
CA SER A 244 11.22 16.18 0.47
C SER A 244 11.94 14.85 0.66
N ILE A 245 11.18 13.76 0.79
CA ILE A 245 11.70 12.38 0.96
C ILE A 245 11.07 11.39 0.00
N HIS A 246 11.76 10.25 -0.19
CA HIS A 246 11.20 9.06 -0.80
C HIS A 246 10.38 8.26 0.21
N ILE A 247 9.18 7.84 -0.16
CA ILE A 247 8.39 6.87 0.60
C ILE A 247 8.84 5.47 0.22
N ARG A 248 9.40 4.72 1.17
CA ARG A 248 9.95 3.37 0.91
C ARG A 248 9.08 2.25 1.45
N GLY A 249 8.12 2.59 2.31
CA GLY A 249 7.20 1.64 2.90
C GLY A 249 6.23 1.05 1.88
N LYS A 250 5.90 -0.23 2.06
CA LYS A 250 4.96 -0.95 1.18
C LYS A 250 3.57 -0.82 1.76
N TRP A 251 2.57 -0.76 0.89
CA TRP A 251 1.19 -0.48 1.28
C TRP A 251 0.40 -1.77 1.44
N ILE A 252 -0.20 -1.97 2.61
CA ILE A 252 -1.24 -2.98 2.83
C ILE A 252 -2.50 -2.23 3.24
N VAL A 253 -3.51 -2.29 2.39
CA VAL A 253 -4.81 -1.67 2.65
C VAL A 253 -5.83 -2.77 2.86
N CYS A 254 -6.57 -2.69 3.95
CA CYS A 254 -7.70 -3.56 4.22
C CYS A 254 -9.00 -2.83 3.93
N GLY A 255 -9.96 -3.53 3.33
CA GLY A 255 -11.27 -2.93 3.07
C GLY A 255 -12.31 -3.95 2.65
N ASN A 256 -13.55 -3.48 2.53
CA ASN A 256 -14.67 -4.30 2.07
C ASN A 256 -15.17 -3.85 0.69
N HIS A 257 -14.60 -2.77 0.15
CA HIS A 257 -14.90 -2.19 -1.14
C HIS A 257 -13.64 -1.51 -1.70
N LEU A 258 -13.65 -1.16 -2.99
CA LEU A 258 -12.56 -0.38 -3.59
C LEU A 258 -12.65 1.10 -3.21
N PRO A 259 -11.52 1.82 -3.13
CA PRO A 259 -11.54 3.25 -2.89
C PRO A 259 -12.28 3.97 -4.00
N ALA A 260 -12.99 5.04 -3.64
CA ALA A 260 -13.60 5.91 -4.63
C ALA A 260 -12.50 6.69 -5.38
N VAL A 261 -12.20 6.25 -6.60
CA VAL A 261 -11.23 6.89 -7.49
C VAL A 261 -11.92 7.46 -8.73
N ALA A 262 -11.44 8.60 -9.22
CA ALA A 262 -11.80 9.19 -10.50
C ALA A 262 -11.02 8.53 -11.65
N ASP A 263 -9.75 8.19 -11.42
CA ASP A 263 -8.91 7.44 -12.37
C ASP A 263 -9.26 5.95 -12.38
N HIS A 264 -10.14 5.55 -13.31
CA HIS A 264 -10.46 4.14 -13.57
C HIS A 264 -9.49 3.46 -14.56
N SER A 265 -8.47 4.18 -15.06
CA SER A 265 -7.51 3.67 -16.04
C SER A 265 -6.59 2.58 -15.47
N THR A 266 -5.80 1.96 -16.35
CA THR A 266 -4.74 1.01 -15.98
C THR A 266 -3.66 1.63 -15.08
N GLY A 267 -3.48 2.95 -15.11
CA GLY A 267 -2.40 3.63 -14.39
C GLY A 267 -2.46 3.50 -12.87
N PHE A 268 -3.66 3.62 -12.28
CA PHE A 268 -3.86 3.40 -10.85
C PHE A 268 -3.85 1.92 -10.52
N TRP A 269 -4.71 1.12 -11.17
CA TRP A 269 -4.95 -0.27 -10.82
C TRP A 269 -3.76 -1.21 -11.07
N ARG A 270 -2.85 -0.91 -12.01
CA ARG A 270 -1.65 -1.74 -12.21
C ARG A 270 -0.70 -1.78 -11.00
N ARG A 271 -0.83 -0.82 -10.07
CA ARG A 271 -0.06 -0.75 -8.82
C ARG A 271 -0.73 -1.49 -7.67
N TRP A 272 -1.93 -2.03 -7.88
CA TRP A 272 -2.74 -2.65 -6.82
C TRP A 272 -3.01 -4.10 -7.14
N ASP A 273 -2.47 -4.98 -6.32
CA ASP A 273 -2.90 -6.36 -6.21
C ASP A 273 -4.16 -6.39 -5.33
N ILE A 274 -5.31 -6.69 -5.94
CA ILE A 274 -6.57 -6.87 -5.22
C ILE A 274 -6.69 -8.31 -4.75
N VAL A 275 -6.48 -8.54 -3.46
CA VAL A 275 -6.45 -9.88 -2.85
C VAL A 275 -7.82 -10.19 -2.24
N PRO A 276 -8.57 -11.18 -2.78
CA PRO A 276 -9.85 -11.57 -2.20
C PRO A 276 -9.66 -12.46 -0.97
N PHE A 277 -10.18 -11.99 0.16
CA PHE A 277 -10.40 -12.78 1.37
C PHE A 277 -11.87 -13.23 1.39
N GLY A 278 -12.20 -14.23 0.57
CA GLY A 278 -13.57 -14.76 0.44
C GLY A 278 -13.94 -15.83 1.47
N ALA A 279 -12.97 -16.40 2.17
CA ALA A 279 -13.23 -17.51 3.11
C ALA A 279 -13.85 -17.01 4.42
N THR A 280 -15.11 -17.33 4.70
CA THR A 280 -15.74 -17.02 5.98
C THR A 280 -15.38 -18.03 7.06
N VAL A 281 -14.93 -17.55 8.23
CA VAL A 281 -14.70 -18.39 9.40
C VAL A 281 -16.01 -18.52 10.20
N PRO A 282 -16.58 -19.75 10.33
CA PRO A 282 -17.71 -20.03 11.20
C PRO A 282 -17.48 -19.50 12.62
N ALA A 283 -18.52 -18.95 13.25
CA ALA A 283 -18.41 -18.33 14.58
C ALA A 283 -17.74 -19.24 15.63
N LYS A 284 -18.06 -20.54 15.60
CA LYS A 284 -17.49 -21.57 16.50
C LYS A 284 -15.99 -21.83 16.33
N GLU A 285 -15.42 -21.44 15.19
CA GLU A 285 -14.01 -21.64 14.84
C GLU A 285 -13.22 -20.31 14.89
N ARG A 286 -13.88 -19.20 15.27
CA ARG A 286 -13.22 -17.92 15.44
C ARG A 286 -12.42 -17.92 16.74
N ASP A 287 -11.10 -17.86 16.59
CA ASP A 287 -10.18 -17.65 17.70
C ASP A 287 -9.74 -16.17 17.72
N PRO A 288 -10.25 -15.35 18.66
CA PRO A 288 -9.88 -13.94 18.75
C PRO A 288 -8.41 -13.73 19.15
N LEU A 289 -7.74 -14.75 19.69
CA LEU A 289 -6.34 -14.70 20.11
C LEU A 289 -5.39 -15.32 19.07
N LEU A 290 -5.90 -15.75 17.91
CA LEU A 290 -5.10 -16.43 16.88
C LEU A 290 -3.90 -15.60 16.44
N ALA A 291 -4.10 -14.30 16.18
CA ALA A 291 -3.01 -13.39 15.82
C ALA A 291 -1.96 -13.31 16.93
N SER A 292 -2.39 -13.08 18.18
CA SER A 292 -1.49 -12.99 19.34
C SER A 292 -0.71 -14.29 19.57
N ARG A 293 -1.34 -15.45 19.35
CA ARG A 293 -0.69 -16.75 19.43
C ARG A 293 0.39 -16.89 18.36
N ILE A 294 0.07 -16.65 17.09
CA ILE A 294 1.06 -16.69 15.99
C ILE A 294 2.21 -15.72 16.26
N ILE A 295 1.89 -14.49 16.69
CA ILE A 295 2.88 -13.46 17.01
C ILE A 295 3.80 -13.91 18.15
N GLY A 296 3.24 -14.54 19.19
CA GLY A 296 3.99 -14.99 20.35
C GLY A 296 4.81 -16.27 20.13
N THR A 297 4.47 -17.10 19.15
CA THR A 297 5.06 -18.44 19.01
C THR A 297 5.70 -18.75 17.66
N GLU A 298 5.37 -18.03 16.57
CA GLU A 298 5.72 -18.46 15.20
C GLU A 298 6.32 -17.37 14.30
N LEU A 299 6.59 -16.15 14.79
CA LEU A 299 7.08 -15.04 13.94
C LEU A 299 8.32 -15.37 13.13
N SER A 300 9.28 -16.12 13.67
CA SER A 300 10.48 -16.53 12.94
C SER A 300 10.15 -17.46 11.77
N GLY A 301 9.15 -18.33 11.92
CA GLY A 301 8.64 -19.16 10.83
C GLY A 301 7.86 -18.34 9.79
N VAL A 302 7.10 -17.34 10.22
CA VAL A 302 6.43 -16.38 9.30
C VAL A 302 7.46 -15.58 8.50
N LEU A 303 8.55 -15.15 9.14
CA LEU A 303 9.67 -14.50 8.47
C LEU A 303 10.27 -15.44 7.41
N ALA A 304 10.56 -16.70 7.76
CA ALA A 304 11.08 -17.69 6.81
C ALA A 304 10.12 -17.90 5.62
N TRP A 305 8.81 -17.99 5.88
CA TRP A 305 7.77 -18.05 4.85
C TRP A 305 7.84 -16.84 3.92
N ALA A 306 7.92 -15.61 4.45
CA ALA A 306 7.99 -14.40 3.63
C ALA A 306 9.31 -14.29 2.85
N LEU A 307 10.43 -14.70 3.44
CA LEU A 307 11.74 -14.74 2.78
C LEU A 307 11.76 -15.69 1.58
N SER A 308 11.11 -16.86 1.69
CA SER A 308 10.95 -17.77 0.56
C SER A 308 10.20 -17.11 -0.60
N GLY A 309 9.14 -16.33 -0.31
CA GLY A 309 8.46 -15.50 -1.31
C GLY A 309 9.38 -14.45 -1.93
N LEU A 310 10.12 -13.72 -1.10
CA LEU A 310 11.07 -12.71 -1.56
C LEU A 310 12.15 -13.31 -2.48
N GLN A 311 12.70 -14.48 -2.16
CA GLN A 311 13.68 -15.16 -3.00
C GLN A 311 13.12 -15.50 -4.38
N ARG A 312 11.89 -16.03 -4.45
CA ARG A 312 11.22 -16.29 -5.75
C ARG A 312 11.00 -15.00 -6.54
N LEU A 313 10.54 -13.94 -5.88
CA LEU A 313 10.32 -12.64 -6.49
C LEU A 313 11.61 -12.07 -7.10
N LEU A 314 12.72 -12.14 -6.36
CA LEU A 314 14.02 -11.65 -6.81
C LEU A 314 14.63 -12.51 -7.91
N ALA A 315 14.53 -13.84 -7.80
CA ALA A 315 15.01 -14.75 -8.83
C ALA A 315 14.29 -14.53 -10.18
N ARG A 316 12.98 -14.22 -10.13
CA ARG A 316 12.19 -13.87 -11.31
C ARG A 316 12.43 -12.43 -11.81
N GLY A 317 13.00 -11.56 -10.98
CA GLY A 317 13.25 -10.15 -11.29
C GLY A 317 12.03 -9.23 -11.13
N GLY A 318 10.92 -9.74 -10.59
CA GLY A 318 9.68 -8.98 -10.42
C GLY A 318 8.46 -9.86 -10.20
N PHE A 319 7.35 -9.20 -9.89
CA PHE A 319 6.04 -9.83 -9.80
C PHE A 319 5.63 -10.37 -11.18
N GLU A 320 4.89 -11.49 -11.21
CA GLU A 320 4.28 -11.97 -12.46
C GLU A 320 3.37 -10.88 -13.04
N ALA A 321 3.48 -10.67 -14.36
CA ALA A 321 2.65 -9.71 -15.07
C ALA A 321 1.17 -10.13 -15.05
N GLU A 322 0.92 -11.43 -15.19
CA GLU A 322 -0.40 -12.02 -15.02
C GLU A 322 -0.68 -12.20 -13.52
N VAL A 323 -1.70 -11.50 -13.02
CA VAL A 323 -2.18 -11.72 -11.65
C VAL A 323 -3.09 -12.96 -11.59
N PRO A 324 -3.15 -13.67 -10.45
CA PRO A 324 -4.04 -14.82 -10.28
C PRO A 324 -5.50 -14.52 -10.68
N GLU A 325 -6.18 -15.50 -11.28
CA GLU A 325 -7.53 -15.32 -11.82
C GLU A 325 -8.52 -14.83 -10.75
N ALA A 326 -8.46 -15.39 -9.54
CA ALA A 326 -9.29 -14.95 -8.42
C ALA A 326 -9.11 -13.45 -8.08
N MET A 327 -7.90 -12.90 -8.25
CA MET A 327 -7.62 -11.46 -8.05
C MET A 327 -8.19 -10.60 -9.20
N LYS A 328 -8.15 -11.11 -10.44
CA LYS A 328 -8.77 -10.44 -11.60
C LYS A 328 -10.29 -10.35 -11.43
N VAL A 329 -10.92 -11.47 -11.08
CA VAL A 329 -12.37 -11.55 -10.83
C VAL A 329 -12.74 -10.59 -9.69
N ALA A 330 -12.03 -10.62 -8.56
CA ALA A 330 -12.29 -9.73 -7.44
C ALA A 330 -12.18 -8.24 -7.81
N LEU A 331 -11.20 -7.86 -8.64
CA LEU A 331 -11.09 -6.49 -9.14
C LEU A 331 -12.27 -6.13 -10.05
N GLN A 332 -12.70 -7.03 -10.94
CA GLN A 332 -13.82 -6.80 -11.86
C GLN A 332 -15.14 -6.62 -11.10
N GLU A 333 -15.45 -7.54 -10.17
CA GLU A 333 -16.62 -7.48 -9.30
C GLU A 333 -16.64 -6.19 -8.48
N ALA A 334 -15.54 -5.87 -7.79
CA ALA A 334 -15.50 -4.70 -6.94
C ALA A 334 -15.52 -3.36 -7.73
N LYS A 335 -15.00 -3.34 -8.97
CA LYS A 335 -15.17 -2.21 -9.90
C LYS A 335 -16.63 -2.03 -10.30
N ALA A 336 -17.33 -3.13 -10.57
CA ALA A 336 -18.75 -3.08 -10.93
C ALA A 336 -19.63 -2.56 -9.78
N ASP A 337 -19.36 -3.00 -8.56
CA ASP A 337 -20.05 -2.51 -7.36
C ASP A 337 -19.82 -1.01 -7.14
N THR A 338 -18.60 -0.53 -7.42
CA THR A 338 -18.22 0.87 -7.24
C THR A 338 -18.80 1.77 -8.35
N ASN A 339 -18.65 1.42 -9.63
CA ASN A 339 -19.20 2.18 -10.75
C ASN A 339 -19.40 1.36 -12.05
N SER A 340 -20.33 0.41 -12.07
CA SER A 340 -20.69 -0.40 -13.26
C SER A 340 -21.07 0.41 -14.51
N VAL A 341 -21.60 1.63 -14.36
CA VAL A 341 -21.97 2.49 -15.51
C VAL A 341 -20.73 3.02 -16.21
N ALA A 342 -19.71 3.43 -15.46
CA ALA A 342 -18.44 3.87 -16.03
C ALA A 342 -17.71 2.72 -16.72
N ALA A 343 -17.67 1.54 -16.09
CA ALA A 343 -17.04 0.35 -16.65
C ALA A 343 -17.70 -0.08 -17.97
N TRP A 344 -19.04 -0.13 -17.99
CA TRP A 344 -19.79 -0.39 -19.20
C TRP A 344 -19.53 0.65 -20.30
N ALA A 345 -19.55 1.94 -19.94
CA ALA A 345 -19.37 3.03 -20.90
C ALA A 345 -17.98 3.01 -21.54
N ASP A 346 -16.93 2.72 -20.77
CA ASP A 346 -15.55 2.60 -21.24
C ASP A 346 -15.38 1.40 -22.16
N GLU A 347 -15.79 0.21 -21.72
CA GLU A 347 -15.64 -1.03 -22.51
C GLU A 347 -16.42 -0.99 -23.82
N ARG A 348 -17.65 -0.45 -23.79
CA ARG A 348 -18.49 -0.27 -24.99
C ARG A 348 -18.14 1.00 -25.76
N SER A 349 -17.10 1.75 -25.39
CA SER A 349 -16.68 2.97 -26.09
C SER A 349 -17.84 3.95 -26.32
N ILE A 350 -18.67 4.15 -25.30
CA ILE A 350 -19.83 5.04 -25.33
C ILE A 350 -19.33 6.49 -25.35
N ASN A 351 -19.70 7.23 -26.37
CA ASN A 351 -19.33 8.63 -26.57
C ASN A 351 -20.57 9.50 -26.81
N LEU A 352 -20.45 10.80 -26.61
CA LEU A 352 -21.48 11.73 -27.06
C LEU A 352 -21.48 11.80 -28.59
N THR A 353 -22.67 11.91 -29.19
CA THR A 353 -22.87 12.00 -30.64
C THR A 353 -23.99 12.98 -30.96
N GLU A 354 -24.12 13.43 -32.20
CA GLU A 354 -25.22 14.29 -32.64
C GLU A 354 -26.53 13.51 -32.81
N ARG A 355 -26.44 12.19 -32.99
CA ARG A 355 -27.61 11.32 -33.16
C ARG A 355 -28.26 11.02 -31.82
N LEU A 356 -29.59 11.14 -31.78
CA LEU A 356 -30.37 10.73 -30.63
C LEU A 356 -30.83 9.29 -30.77
N ILE A 357 -30.65 8.51 -29.71
CA ILE A 357 -31.13 7.13 -29.60
C ILE A 357 -32.03 6.97 -28.37
N PRO A 358 -32.99 6.03 -28.40
CA PRO A 358 -33.87 5.79 -27.26
C PRO A 358 -33.11 5.47 -25.96
N LYS A 359 -33.49 6.12 -24.85
CA LYS A 359 -32.93 5.81 -23.52
C LYS A 359 -33.11 4.34 -23.16
N ARG A 360 -34.19 3.71 -23.64
CA ARG A 360 -34.46 2.29 -23.39
C ARG A 360 -33.36 1.41 -23.94
N GLU A 361 -32.89 1.66 -25.16
CA GLU A 361 -31.81 0.89 -25.81
C GLU A 361 -30.49 1.01 -25.07
N VAL A 362 -30.16 2.21 -24.61
CA VAL A 362 -28.93 2.48 -23.84
C VAL A 362 -28.96 1.73 -22.51
N PHE A 363 -30.07 1.82 -21.78
CA PHE A 363 -30.21 1.12 -20.51
C PHE A 363 -30.25 -0.40 -20.70
N GLU A 364 -30.87 -0.90 -21.77
CA GLU A 364 -30.89 -2.33 -22.07
C GLU A 364 -29.50 -2.85 -22.46
N SER A 365 -28.73 -2.11 -23.25
CA SER A 365 -27.33 -2.42 -23.54
C SER A 365 -26.49 -2.55 -22.27
N TYR A 366 -26.69 -1.63 -21.31
CA TYR A 366 -26.06 -1.71 -19.99
C TYR A 366 -26.52 -2.95 -19.20
N ARG A 367 -27.83 -3.26 -19.17
CA ARG A 367 -28.36 -4.44 -18.46
C ARG A 367 -27.85 -5.75 -19.03
N VAL A 368 -27.80 -5.87 -20.35
CA VAL A 368 -27.24 -7.04 -21.05
C VAL A 368 -25.76 -7.17 -20.70
N TRP A 369 -24.98 -6.09 -20.80
CA TRP A 369 -23.58 -6.12 -20.42
C TRP A 369 -23.37 -6.49 -18.95
N CYS A 370 -24.19 -5.98 -18.03
CA CYS A 370 -24.16 -6.40 -16.63
C CYS A 370 -24.42 -7.91 -16.52
N THR A 371 -25.42 -8.44 -17.21
CA THR A 371 -25.74 -9.87 -17.21
C THR A 371 -24.60 -10.72 -17.76
N ASP A 372 -24.01 -10.32 -18.89
CA ASP A 372 -22.88 -10.99 -19.53
C ASP A 372 -21.62 -11.03 -18.64
N ASN A 373 -21.49 -10.05 -17.74
CA ASN A 373 -20.39 -9.94 -16.77
C ASN A 373 -20.78 -10.40 -15.36
N ALA A 374 -21.92 -11.09 -15.20
CA ALA A 374 -22.45 -11.57 -13.91
C ALA A 374 -22.67 -10.47 -12.85
N LEU A 375 -22.94 -9.24 -13.29
CA LEU A 375 -23.19 -8.06 -12.46
C LEU A 375 -24.69 -7.80 -12.30
N GLN A 376 -25.07 -7.27 -11.13
CA GLN A 376 -26.42 -6.74 -10.94
C GLN A 376 -26.54 -5.33 -11.54
N PRO A 377 -27.44 -5.09 -12.51
CA PRO A 377 -27.60 -3.77 -13.10
C PRO A 377 -28.23 -2.81 -12.09
N LEU A 378 -27.76 -1.56 -12.08
CA LEU A 378 -28.42 -0.50 -11.33
C LEU A 378 -29.85 -0.28 -11.82
N GLY A 379 -30.72 0.19 -10.91
CA GLY A 379 -32.02 0.72 -11.29
C GLY A 379 -31.87 1.91 -12.25
N SER A 380 -32.82 2.04 -13.19
CA SER A 380 -32.78 3.05 -14.27
C SER A 380 -32.50 4.47 -13.77
N VAL A 381 -33.09 4.88 -12.65
CA VAL A 381 -32.87 6.21 -12.06
C VAL A 381 -31.40 6.45 -11.71
N GLN A 382 -30.75 5.48 -11.06
CA GLN A 382 -29.36 5.58 -10.62
C GLN A 382 -28.39 5.44 -11.79
N PHE A 383 -28.71 4.59 -12.77
CA PHE A 383 -28.00 4.53 -14.05
C PHE A 383 -27.96 5.91 -14.74
N TRP A 384 -29.12 6.55 -14.91
CA TRP A 384 -29.22 7.86 -15.57
C TRP A 384 -28.65 9.01 -14.75
N LYS A 385 -28.50 8.85 -13.42
CA LYS A 385 -27.73 9.76 -12.59
C LYS A 385 -26.24 9.64 -12.90
N ARG A 386 -25.69 8.42 -12.90
CA ARG A 386 -24.27 8.16 -13.22
C ARG A 386 -23.92 8.53 -14.66
N MET A 387 -24.80 8.30 -15.64
CA MET A 387 -24.61 8.74 -17.02
C MET A 387 -24.48 10.27 -17.15
N ARG A 388 -25.27 11.05 -16.39
CA ARG A 388 -25.16 12.52 -16.38
C ARG A 388 -23.87 13.01 -15.73
N GLU A 389 -23.38 12.29 -14.71
CA GLU A 389 -22.10 12.58 -14.07
C GLU A 389 -20.91 12.28 -15.02
N LEU A 390 -21.00 11.18 -15.77
CA LEU A 390 -19.97 10.75 -16.75
C LEU A 390 -19.94 11.64 -17.99
N PHE A 391 -21.10 11.99 -18.53
CA PHE A 391 -21.23 12.75 -19.78
C PHE A 391 -21.85 14.12 -19.52
N ARG A 392 -21.02 15.14 -19.27
CA ARG A 392 -21.49 16.51 -18.97
C ARG A 392 -22.33 17.14 -20.09
N GLY A 393 -22.18 16.68 -21.34
CA GLY A 393 -22.98 17.10 -22.51
C GLY A 393 -24.15 16.16 -22.83
N LEU A 394 -24.56 15.30 -21.90
CA LEU A 394 -25.69 14.39 -22.09
C LEU A 394 -27.01 15.16 -22.20
N ILE A 395 -27.62 15.10 -23.37
CA ILE A 395 -28.93 15.63 -23.65
C ILE A 395 -29.96 14.51 -23.39
N LEU A 396 -31.04 14.86 -22.69
CA LEU A 396 -32.20 14.00 -22.52
C LEU A 396 -33.44 14.75 -23.00
N GLU A 397 -33.99 14.37 -24.16
CA GLU A 397 -35.17 15.03 -24.73
C GLU A 397 -36.22 14.02 -25.16
N ARG A 398 -37.48 14.46 -25.26
CA ARG A 398 -38.55 13.62 -25.82
C ARG A 398 -38.48 13.67 -27.34
N ARG A 399 -38.45 12.51 -27.96
CA ARG A 399 -38.48 12.33 -29.41
C ARG A 399 -39.54 11.30 -29.79
N ARG A 400 -39.97 11.38 -31.05
CA ARG A 400 -40.89 10.40 -31.61
C ARG A 400 -40.08 9.35 -32.37
N PHE A 401 -40.17 8.10 -31.96
CA PHE A 401 -39.62 6.94 -32.65
C PHE A 401 -40.79 6.01 -32.99
N ASP A 402 -40.89 5.58 -34.24
CA ASP A 402 -41.94 4.66 -34.73
C ASP A 402 -43.37 5.00 -34.25
N GLY A 403 -43.69 6.30 -34.23
CA GLY A 403 -45.01 6.81 -33.83
C GLY A 403 -45.22 6.99 -32.32
N LEU A 404 -44.36 6.43 -31.46
CA LEU A 404 -44.40 6.53 -30.00
C LEU A 404 -43.50 7.67 -29.49
N GLN A 405 -43.95 8.38 -28.45
CA GLN A 405 -43.10 9.37 -27.76
C GLN A 405 -42.29 8.68 -26.66
N GLU A 406 -40.97 8.77 -26.74
CA GLU A 406 -40.08 8.30 -25.68
C GLU A 406 -38.90 9.26 -25.47
N TYR A 407 -38.21 9.10 -24.35
CA TYR A 407 -37.03 9.88 -24.06
C TYR A 407 -35.82 9.31 -24.82
N ALA A 408 -35.10 10.18 -25.50
CA ALA A 408 -33.87 9.90 -26.21
C ALA A 408 -32.66 10.50 -25.50
N CYS A 409 -31.48 10.05 -25.87
CA CYS A 409 -30.21 10.65 -25.45
C CYS A 409 -29.17 10.60 -26.57
N ASN A 410 -28.17 11.48 -26.45
CA ASN A 410 -27.17 11.73 -27.50
C ASN A 410 -25.88 10.93 -27.28
N VAL A 411 -26.00 9.61 -27.09
CA VAL A 411 -24.84 8.71 -26.90
C VAL A 411 -24.74 7.69 -28.04
N SER A 412 -23.52 7.29 -28.38
CA SER A 412 -23.27 6.24 -29.35
C SER A 412 -23.38 4.86 -28.69
N LEU A 413 -24.14 3.96 -29.30
CA LEU A 413 -24.11 2.53 -28.99
C LEU A 413 -23.45 1.78 -30.16
N PRO A 414 -22.29 1.12 -29.97
CA PRO A 414 -21.77 0.23 -30.99
C PRO A 414 -22.70 -0.99 -31.18
N PRO A 415 -22.72 -1.59 -32.38
CA PRO A 415 -23.50 -2.79 -32.62
C PRO A 415 -23.08 -3.93 -31.69
N THR A 416 -24.05 -4.65 -31.14
CA THR A 416 -23.82 -5.78 -30.23
C THR A 416 -23.07 -6.89 -30.97
N ILE A 417 -21.81 -7.14 -30.60
CA ILE A 417 -21.09 -8.31 -31.10
C ILE A 417 -21.75 -9.53 -30.45
N ALA A 418 -22.57 -10.26 -31.20
CA ALA A 418 -22.98 -11.59 -30.81
C ALA A 418 -21.72 -12.46 -30.74
N ARG A 419 -21.24 -12.80 -29.54
CA ARG A 419 -20.25 -13.87 -29.39
C ARG A 419 -20.91 -15.13 -29.93
N SER A 420 -20.46 -15.59 -31.11
CA SER A 420 -20.88 -16.86 -31.67
C SER A 420 -20.63 -17.95 -30.64
N ARG A 421 -21.69 -18.59 -30.14
CA ARG A 421 -21.58 -19.90 -29.51
C ARG A 421 -20.98 -20.82 -30.56
N SER A 422 -19.70 -21.15 -30.44
CA SER A 422 -19.09 -22.21 -31.22
C SER A 422 -19.85 -23.50 -30.93
N SER A 423 -20.59 -23.98 -31.92
CA SER A 423 -21.24 -25.28 -31.90
C SER A 423 -20.15 -26.36 -31.88
N PHE A 424 -19.83 -26.87 -30.69
CA PHE A 424 -19.27 -28.21 -30.56
C PHE A 424 -20.41 -29.22 -30.75
N SER A 425 -20.78 -29.45 -32.01
CA SER A 425 -21.62 -30.58 -32.38
C SER A 425 -21.49 -30.86 -33.88
N ASP A 426 -20.29 -31.24 -34.35
CA ASP A 426 -20.12 -31.92 -35.64
C ASP A 426 -18.75 -32.62 -35.70
N VAL A 427 -18.58 -33.69 -34.90
CA VAL A 427 -17.70 -34.81 -35.25
C VAL A 427 -18.36 -36.10 -34.76
N ALA A 428 -19.45 -36.49 -35.42
CA ALA A 428 -19.98 -37.84 -35.35
C ALA A 428 -20.93 -38.08 -36.53
N ARG A 429 -20.39 -38.25 -37.73
CA ARG A 429 -21.02 -39.05 -38.80
C ARG A 429 -20.09 -39.22 -40.01
N HIS A 430 -19.89 -40.50 -40.36
CA HIS A 430 -19.36 -41.09 -41.61
C HIS A 430 -17.82 -41.24 -41.59
N ILE A 431 -17.29 -42.47 -41.44
CA ILE A 431 -17.10 -43.50 -42.49
C ILE A 431 -16.26 -42.94 -43.63
#